data_AF-A0A1R3WV06-F1
#
_entry.id   AF-A0A1R3WV06-F1
#
_cell.length_a   1.000
_cell.length_b   1.000
_cell.length_c   1.000
_cell.angle_alpha   90.00
_cell.angle_beta   90.00
_cell.angle_gamma   90.00
#
_symmetry.space_group_name_H-M   'P 1'
#
loop_
_entity.id
_entity.type
_entity.pdbx_description
1 polymer ?
#
loop_
_entity_poly.entity_id
_entity_poly.type
_entity_poly.pdbx_seq_one_letter_code
_entity_poly.pdbx_strand_id
1 'polypeptide(L)'
;MKPGHRRTARALEFALTLGDADAWSDFAGLAAHHLTEAERAGLAFAALARLAPEQAERVACLALGAAGAPLPAFLAVMDEARLWASLASRAERKAYTLAAFEALGGSDRAAFLQHVSGRAAA
;
A
#
# COMPACT_ATOMS: atom_id res chain seq x y z
N MET A 1 30.80 10.19 11.58
CA MET A 1 29.53 10.07 10.82
C MET A 1 29.83 9.73 9.36
N LYS A 2 29.25 8.66 8.81
CA LYS A 2 29.46 8.24 7.41
C LYS A 2 28.98 9.33 6.43
N PRO A 3 29.62 9.54 5.26
CA PRO A 3 29.20 10.55 4.30
C PRO A 3 27.74 10.43 3.86
N GLY A 4 27.24 9.20 3.66
CA GLY A 4 25.83 8.94 3.33
C GLY A 4 24.87 9.44 4.42
N HIS A 5 25.16 9.13 5.69
CA HIS A 5 24.33 9.58 6.81
C HIS A 5 24.29 11.11 6.92
N ARG A 6 25.42 11.78 6.66
CA ARG A 6 25.49 13.25 6.65
C ARG A 6 24.57 13.85 5.57
N ARG A 7 24.57 13.27 4.38
CA ARG A 7 23.72 13.74 3.27
C ARG A 7 22.25 13.52 3.58
N THR A 8 21.89 12.34 4.08
CA THR A 8 20.51 12.04 4.48
C THR A 8 20.02 12.95 5.60
N ALA A 9 20.86 13.25 6.60
CA ALA A 9 20.51 14.19 7.68
C ALA A 9 20.26 15.62 7.17
N ARG A 10 21.08 16.10 6.24
CA ARG A 10 20.88 17.42 5.60
C ARG A 10 19.61 17.45 4.75
N ALA A 11 19.33 16.39 4.01
CA ALA A 11 18.08 16.29 3.24
C ALA A 11 16.85 16.30 4.15
N LEU A 12 16.92 15.63 5.31
CA LEU A 12 15.86 15.68 6.31
C LEU A 12 15.67 17.10 6.85
N GLU A 13 16.77 17.81 7.14
CA GLU A 13 16.72 19.22 7.56
C GLU A 13 16.00 20.11 6.53
N PHE A 14 16.32 19.95 5.24
CA PHE A 14 15.63 20.65 4.17
C PHE A 14 14.15 20.27 4.08
N ALA A 15 13.81 18.98 4.15
CA ALA A 15 12.42 18.52 4.12
C ALA A 15 11.60 19.09 5.28
N LEU A 16 12.17 19.14 6.49
CA LEU A 16 11.53 19.75 7.66
C LEU A 16 11.38 21.27 7.53
N THR A 17 12.33 21.95 6.87
CA THR A 17 12.33 23.41 6.72
C THR A 17 11.34 23.86 5.64
N LEU A 18 11.32 23.17 4.50
CA LEU A 18 10.45 23.50 3.36
C LEU A 18 9.03 23.00 3.57
N GLY A 19 8.87 21.80 4.15
CA GLY A 19 7.57 21.24 4.52
C GLY A 19 6.69 20.81 3.34
N ASP A 20 7.17 20.89 2.10
CA ASP A 20 6.45 20.47 0.90
C ASP A 20 6.71 19.02 0.50
N ALA A 21 5.85 18.48 -0.36
CA ALA A 21 5.88 17.08 -0.78
C ALA A 21 7.14 16.72 -1.61
N ASP A 22 7.69 17.66 -2.35
CA ASP A 22 8.86 17.45 -3.20
C ASP A 22 10.11 17.25 -2.33
N ALA A 23 10.30 18.10 -1.31
CA ALA A 23 11.41 17.98 -0.38
C ALA A 23 11.38 16.67 0.42
N TRP A 24 10.19 16.20 0.81
CA TRP A 24 10.02 14.87 1.42
C TRP A 24 10.34 13.73 0.45
N SER A 25 10.02 13.88 -0.83
CA SER A 25 10.34 12.89 -1.88
C SER A 25 11.84 12.81 -2.15
N ASP A 26 12.53 13.95 -2.21
CA ASP A 26 13.99 14.02 -2.36
C ASP A 26 14.71 13.38 -1.17
N PHE A 27 14.23 13.64 0.05
CA PHE A 27 14.72 12.96 1.25
C PHE A 27 14.56 11.43 1.14
N ALA A 28 13.40 10.94 0.73
CA ALA A 28 13.15 9.51 0.58
C ALA A 28 14.11 8.86 -0.43
N GLY A 29 14.37 9.53 -1.57
CA GLY A 29 15.34 9.08 -2.57
C GLY A 29 16.77 8.98 -2.03
N LEU A 30 17.23 10.01 -1.31
CA LEU A 30 18.56 10.01 -0.69
C LEU A 30 18.68 8.99 0.44
N ALA A 31 17.62 8.79 1.24
CA ALA A 31 17.58 7.75 2.26
C ALA A 31 17.63 6.34 1.64
N ALA A 32 16.94 6.10 0.53
CA ALA A 32 16.99 4.84 -0.21
C ALA A 32 18.40 4.54 -0.75
N HIS A 33 19.11 5.56 -1.22
CA HIS A 33 20.45 5.40 -1.79
C HIS A 33 21.56 5.26 -0.74
N HIS A 34 21.44 5.91 0.43
CA HIS A 34 22.52 6.00 1.41
C HIS A 34 22.33 5.19 2.69
N LEU A 35 21.09 4.85 3.06
CA LEU A 35 20.81 4.04 4.23
C LEU A 35 20.61 2.58 3.84
N THR A 36 20.87 1.68 4.77
CA THR A 36 20.49 0.27 4.66
C THR A 36 18.98 0.10 4.83
N GLU A 37 18.45 -1.06 4.42
CA GLU A 37 17.03 -1.39 4.64
C GLU A 37 16.66 -1.38 6.12
N ALA A 38 17.53 -1.92 6.99
CA ALA A 38 17.32 -1.92 8.44
C ALA A 38 17.28 -0.50 9.03
N GLU A 39 18.16 0.41 8.57
CA GLU A 39 18.15 1.81 9.01
C GLU A 39 16.87 2.54 8.56
N ARG A 40 16.40 2.31 7.32
CA ARG A 40 15.14 2.87 6.84
C ARG A 40 13.93 2.31 7.59
N ALA A 41 13.89 1.01 7.83
CA ALA A 41 12.83 0.36 8.60
C ALA A 41 12.78 0.92 10.03
N GLY A 42 13.94 1.08 10.68
CA GLY A 42 14.03 1.71 12.00
C GLY A 42 13.53 3.15 12.01
N LEU A 43 13.88 3.95 10.99
CA LEU A 43 13.38 5.32 10.84
C LEU A 43 11.85 5.36 10.66
N ALA A 44 11.32 4.54 9.74
CA ALA A 44 9.89 4.48 9.49
C ALA A 44 9.11 4.05 10.73
N PHE A 45 9.59 3.01 11.44
CA PHE A 45 8.99 2.56 12.69
C PHE A 45 9.01 3.66 13.76
N ALA A 46 10.16 4.32 13.96
CA ALA A 46 10.29 5.38 14.96
C ALA A 46 9.34 6.55 14.67
N ALA A 47 9.16 6.93 13.41
CA ALA A 47 8.20 7.97 13.03
C ALA A 47 6.75 7.53 13.26
N LEU A 48 6.36 6.34 12.78
CA LEU A 48 5.00 5.82 12.92
C LEU A 48 4.59 5.62 14.39
N ALA A 49 5.50 5.10 15.24
CA ALA A 49 5.24 4.84 16.65
C ALA A 49 4.98 6.10 17.50
N ARG A 50 5.19 7.29 16.94
CA ARG A 50 4.96 8.58 17.61
C ARG A 50 3.73 9.34 17.09
N LEU A 51 3.02 8.80 16.10
CA LEU A 51 1.75 9.34 15.62
C LEU A 51 0.59 8.83 16.48
N ALA A 52 -0.54 9.55 16.45
CA ALA A 52 -1.80 8.99 16.94
C ALA A 52 -2.14 7.70 16.14
N PRO A 53 -2.73 6.67 16.76
CA PRO A 53 -2.97 5.38 16.11
C PRO A 53 -3.64 5.49 14.73
N GLU A 54 -4.67 6.33 14.61
CA GLU A 54 -5.43 6.54 13.38
C GLU A 54 -4.59 7.24 12.29
N GLN A 55 -3.66 8.11 12.68
CA GLN A 55 -2.75 8.76 11.75
C GLN A 55 -1.64 7.80 11.32
N ALA A 56 -1.11 6.98 12.23
CA ALA A 56 -0.13 5.95 11.91
C ALA A 56 -0.70 4.95 10.90
N GLU A 57 -1.93 4.49 11.13
CA GLU A 57 -2.64 3.59 10.22
C GLU A 57 -2.84 4.24 8.85
N ARG A 58 -3.37 5.47 8.78
CA ARG A 58 -3.56 6.18 7.50
C ARG A 58 -2.27 6.34 6.71
N VAL A 59 -1.18 6.74 7.37
CA VAL A 59 0.14 6.91 6.72
C VAL A 59 0.67 5.56 6.24
N ALA A 60 0.54 4.50 7.04
CA ALA A 60 0.95 3.16 6.63
C ALA A 60 0.12 2.66 5.43
N CYS A 61 -1.20 2.84 5.43
CA CYS A 61 -2.06 2.48 4.31
C CYS A 61 -1.66 3.23 3.03
N LEU A 62 -1.43 4.55 3.11
CA LEU A 62 -0.97 5.34 1.98
C LEU A 62 0.39 4.86 1.45
N ALA A 63 1.35 4.60 2.34
CA ALA A 63 2.68 4.11 1.97
C ALA A 63 2.64 2.70 1.36
N LEU A 64 1.70 1.85 1.79
CA LEU A 64 1.52 0.49 1.30
C LEU A 64 0.60 0.41 0.06
N GLY A 65 -0.10 1.50 -0.28
CA GLY A 65 -1.16 1.49 -1.29
C GLY A 65 -2.32 0.56 -0.91
N ALA A 66 -2.68 0.51 0.37
CA ALA A 66 -3.81 -0.28 0.86
C ALA A 66 -5.14 0.47 0.59
N ALA A 67 -6.12 -0.21 -0.02
CA ALA A 67 -7.44 0.37 -0.26
C ALA A 67 -8.37 0.26 0.96
N GLY A 68 -8.05 -0.61 1.91
CA GLY A 68 -8.93 -0.95 3.02
C GLY A 68 -10.07 -1.87 2.58
N ALA A 69 -11.11 -1.96 3.43
CA ALA A 69 -12.28 -2.78 3.13
C ALA A 69 -13.08 -2.23 1.93
N PRO A 70 -13.66 -3.09 1.08
CA PRO A 70 -14.62 -2.66 0.07
C PRO A 70 -15.78 -1.91 0.73
N LEU A 71 -16.10 -0.73 0.20
CA LEU A 71 -17.27 0.03 0.65
C LEU A 71 -18.56 -0.71 0.25
N PRO A 72 -19.67 -0.51 1.00
CA PRO A 72 -20.95 -1.07 0.62
C PRO A 72 -21.37 -0.57 -0.77
N ALA A 73 -21.71 -1.51 -1.65
CA ALA A 73 -22.11 -1.16 -3.01
C ALA A 73 -23.50 -0.51 -3.05
N PHE A 74 -23.62 0.62 -3.76
CA PHE A 74 -24.87 1.29 -4.05
C PHE A 74 -25.40 0.82 -5.41
N LEU A 75 -26.10 -0.32 -5.40
CA LEU A 75 -26.80 -0.95 -6.54
C LEU A 75 -25.90 -1.55 -7.66
N ALA A 76 -24.65 -1.12 -7.83
CA ALA A 76 -23.74 -1.58 -8.90
C ALA A 76 -22.56 -2.42 -8.38
N VAL A 77 -22.84 -3.58 -7.76
CA VAL A 77 -21.86 -4.40 -7.02
C VAL A 77 -20.59 -4.72 -7.81
N MET A 78 -20.71 -5.08 -9.10
CA MET A 78 -19.55 -5.47 -9.91
C MET A 78 -18.67 -4.28 -10.32
N ASP A 79 -19.26 -3.12 -10.63
CA ASP A 79 -18.51 -1.93 -11.02
C ASP A 79 -17.75 -1.36 -9.81
N GLU A 80 -18.38 -1.36 -8.65
CA GLU A 80 -17.72 -0.97 -7.40
C GLU A 80 -16.61 -1.94 -6.99
N ALA A 81 -16.84 -3.25 -7.15
CA ALA A 81 -15.80 -4.25 -6.91
C ALA A 81 -14.58 -4.04 -7.84
N ARG A 82 -14.80 -3.66 -9.10
CA ARG A 82 -13.71 -3.33 -10.04
C ARG A 82 -12.97 -2.06 -9.63
N LEU A 83 -13.70 -1.01 -9.25
CA LEU A 83 -13.10 0.23 -8.78
C LEU A 83 -12.23 -0.02 -7.54
N TRP A 84 -12.76 -0.72 -6.53
CA TRP A 84 -11.99 -1.09 -5.34
C TRP A 84 -10.74 -1.92 -5.70
N ALA A 85 -10.87 -2.94 -6.55
CA ALA A 85 -9.75 -3.78 -6.95
C ALA A 85 -8.63 -3.02 -7.67
N SER A 86 -8.96 -1.91 -8.35
CA SER A 86 -7.99 -1.03 -9.01
C SER A 86 -7.14 -0.23 -8.01
N LEU A 87 -7.70 0.06 -6.83
CA LEU A 87 -7.03 0.80 -5.74
C LEU A 87 -6.34 -0.13 -4.74
N ALA A 88 -6.81 -1.37 -4.61
CA ALA A 88 -6.35 -2.32 -3.61
C ALA A 88 -4.89 -2.74 -3.81
N SER A 89 -4.21 -2.99 -2.70
CA SER A 89 -2.89 -3.60 -2.70
C SER A 89 -2.96 -5.04 -3.24
N ARG A 90 -1.80 -5.59 -3.62
CA ARG A 90 -1.72 -6.99 -4.06
C ARG A 90 -2.17 -7.98 -2.97
N ALA A 91 -1.89 -7.67 -1.70
CA ALA A 91 -2.27 -8.50 -0.56
C ALA A 91 -3.79 -8.52 -0.39
N GLU A 92 -4.43 -7.34 -0.41
CA GLU A 92 -5.89 -7.21 -0.31
C GLU A 92 -6.60 -7.92 -1.46
N ARG A 93 -6.17 -7.71 -2.71
CA ARG A 93 -6.77 -8.42 -3.85
C ARG A 93 -6.74 -9.93 -3.67
N LYS A 94 -5.63 -10.50 -3.21
CA LYS A 94 -5.51 -11.94 -2.98
C LYS A 94 -6.44 -12.41 -1.86
N ALA A 95 -6.44 -11.71 -0.74
CA ALA A 95 -7.24 -12.07 0.42
C ALA A 95 -8.74 -12.04 0.11
N TYR A 96 -9.22 -10.92 -0.44
CA TYR A 96 -10.64 -10.74 -0.74
C TYR A 96 -11.12 -11.63 -1.88
N THR A 97 -10.29 -11.88 -2.91
CA THR A 97 -10.63 -12.83 -3.98
C THR A 97 -10.80 -14.25 -3.43
N LEU A 98 -9.87 -14.72 -2.61
CA LEU A 98 -9.93 -16.07 -2.05
C LEU A 98 -11.12 -16.23 -1.11
N ALA A 99 -11.30 -15.29 -0.17
CA ALA A 99 -12.42 -15.32 0.78
C ALA A 99 -13.78 -15.29 0.07
N ALA A 100 -13.94 -14.45 -0.97
CA ALA A 100 -15.16 -14.40 -1.76
C ALA A 100 -15.40 -15.72 -2.53
N PHE A 101 -14.36 -16.29 -3.14
CA PHE A 101 -14.44 -17.57 -3.84
C PHE A 101 -14.79 -18.73 -2.90
N GLU A 102 -14.20 -18.78 -1.71
CA GLU A 102 -14.48 -19.78 -0.68
C GLU A 102 -15.89 -19.64 -0.09
N ALA A 103 -16.51 -18.46 -0.15
CA ALA A 103 -17.90 -18.29 0.28
C ALA A 103 -18.93 -18.81 -0.75
N LEU A 104 -18.53 -19.01 -2.02
CA LEU A 104 -19.42 -19.52 -3.07
C LEU A 104 -19.78 -21.00 -2.88
N GLY A 105 -20.97 -21.38 -3.36
CA GLY A 105 -21.38 -22.78 -3.48
C GLY A 105 -20.60 -23.53 -4.56
N GLY A 106 -20.64 -24.88 -4.53
CA GLY A 106 -19.85 -25.71 -5.44
C GLY A 106 -20.09 -25.45 -6.93
N SER A 107 -21.34 -25.23 -7.34
CA SER A 107 -21.71 -24.88 -8.72
C SER A 107 -21.12 -23.53 -9.15
N ASP A 108 -21.18 -22.53 -8.27
CA ASP A 108 -20.72 -21.17 -8.56
C ASP A 108 -19.20 -21.10 -8.61
N ARG A 109 -18.50 -21.86 -7.75
CA ARG A 109 -17.04 -22.02 -7.83
C ARG A 109 -16.61 -22.62 -9.17
N ALA A 110 -17.30 -23.65 -9.64
CA ALA A 110 -17.01 -24.28 -10.93
C ALA A 110 -17.22 -23.31 -12.11
N ALA A 111 -18.33 -22.57 -12.09
CA ALA A 111 -18.61 -21.53 -13.08
C ALA A 111 -17.56 -20.41 -13.08
N PHE A 112 -17.14 -19.96 -11.89
CA PHE A 112 -16.07 -18.97 -11.73
C PHE A 112 -14.75 -19.47 -12.34
N LEU A 113 -14.34 -20.70 -12.02
CA LEU A 113 -13.12 -21.30 -12.55
C LEU A 113 -13.17 -21.42 -14.08
N GLN A 114 -14.31 -21.84 -14.64
CA GLN A 114 -14.49 -21.91 -16.09
C GLN A 114 -14.33 -20.52 -16.74
N HIS A 115 -14.93 -19.49 -16.15
CA HIS A 115 -14.86 -18.12 -16.66
C HIS A 115 -13.42 -17.57 -16.70
N VAL A 116 -12.66 -17.73 -15.60
CA VAL A 116 -11.29 -17.21 -15.52
C VAL A 116 -10.28 -18.04 -16.31
N SER A 117 -10.51 -19.35 -16.43
CA SER A 117 -9.66 -20.24 -17.24
C SER A 117 -9.87 -20.01 -18.74
N GLY A 118 -11.12 -19.74 -19.17
CA GLY A 118 -11.44 -19.43 -20.56
C GLY A 118 -10.84 -18.11 -21.06
N ARG A 119 -10.63 -17.13 -20.16
CA ARG A 119 -9.95 -15.86 -20.48
C ARG A 119 -8.43 -15.96 -20.59
N ALA A 120 -7.81 -17.01 -20.06
CA ALA A 120 -6.37 -17.24 -20.19
C ALA A 120 -5.98 -17.86 -21.54
N ALA A 121 -6.96 -18.32 -22.32
CA ALA A 121 -6.78 -18.99 -23.60
C ALA A 121 -7.12 -18.11 -24.83
N ALA A 122 -7.44 -16.83 -24.63
CA ALA A 122 -7.75 -15.84 -25.67
C ALA A 122 -6.83 -14.62 -25.52
#